data_AF-A0A2S7ET64-F1
#
_entry.id   AF-A0A2S7ET64-F1
#
_cell.length_a   1.000
_cell.length_b   1.000
_cell.length_c   1.000
_cell.angle_alpha   90.00
_cell.angle_beta   90.00
_cell.angle_gamma   90.00
#
_symmetry.space_group_name_H-M   'P 1'
#
loop_
_entity.id
_entity.type
_entity.pdbx_description
1 polymer ?
#
loop_
_entity_poly.entity_id
_entity_poly.type
_entity_poly.pdbx_seq_one_letter_code
_entity_poly.pdbx_strand_id
1 'polypeptide(L)'
;MLHVGVASTRQPADASQGSFDSAMQQLACRERRADSVAQIARGAGSATLQSGRNRCVAGTQLQIEAMLRTAAAHGDADAQRYLLAQRVSQLMQAAVAVAPAGMPAQLSLSDEHEVAASVAELETLALAGHRDAIDTLAQVVESPLLHAPDPVYAAAWRLAARQPLARALDTAAPLQAEDEVLESLTQQQQQQARELAVELFGYCCSTRAATAD
;
A
#
# COMPACT_ATOMS: atom_id res chain seq x y z
N MET A 1 3.49 -50.24 -20.03
CA MET A 1 4.30 -49.35 -19.19
C MET A 1 4.66 -48.11 -20.00
N LEU A 2 3.94 -47.00 -19.82
CA LEU A 2 4.37 -45.68 -20.29
C LEU A 2 3.95 -44.67 -19.23
N HIS A 3 4.92 -44.22 -18.44
CA HIS A 3 4.80 -43.06 -17.55
C HIS A 3 4.94 -41.80 -18.41
N VAL A 4 3.88 -41.00 -18.48
CA VAL A 4 3.97 -39.60 -18.91
C VAL A 4 3.97 -38.76 -17.63
N GLY A 5 5.16 -38.33 -17.24
CA GLY A 5 5.35 -37.33 -16.19
C GLY A 5 4.85 -35.98 -16.70
N VAL A 6 3.79 -35.46 -16.10
CA VAL A 6 3.36 -34.08 -16.29
C VAL A 6 4.33 -33.20 -15.50
N ALA A 7 5.19 -32.48 -16.22
CA ALA A 7 6.04 -31.45 -15.66
C ALA A 7 5.14 -30.28 -15.19
N SER A 8 4.98 -30.14 -13.89
CA SER A 8 4.40 -28.95 -13.27
C SER A 8 5.33 -27.76 -13.51
N THR A 9 4.98 -26.88 -14.45
CA THR A 9 5.58 -25.55 -14.59
C THR A 9 5.06 -24.65 -13.47
N ARG A 10 5.60 -24.82 -12.26
CA ARG A 10 5.56 -23.80 -11.19
C ARG A 10 6.75 -22.87 -11.40
N GLN A 11 6.64 -21.83 -12.23
CA GLN A 11 7.72 -20.84 -12.34
C GLN A 11 7.39 -19.46 -12.96
N PRO A 12 6.32 -18.74 -12.53
CA PRO A 12 6.28 -17.28 -12.71
C PRO A 12 6.43 -16.47 -11.41
N ALA A 13 6.04 -17.00 -10.24
CA ALA A 13 5.97 -16.21 -8.99
C ALA A 13 7.35 -15.85 -8.40
N ASP A 14 8.32 -16.77 -8.42
CA ASP A 14 9.67 -16.52 -7.89
C ASP A 14 10.45 -15.47 -8.69
N ALA A 15 10.24 -15.43 -10.01
CA ALA A 15 10.92 -14.48 -10.88
C ALA A 15 10.34 -13.06 -10.76
N SER A 16 9.03 -12.93 -10.53
CA SER A 16 8.38 -11.64 -10.34
C SER A 16 8.72 -11.03 -8.97
N GLN A 17 8.72 -11.83 -7.90
CA GLN A 17 9.16 -11.37 -6.57
C GLN A 17 10.60 -10.85 -6.58
N GLY A 18 11.51 -11.55 -7.26
CA GLY A 18 12.89 -11.08 -7.43
C GLY A 18 13.01 -9.74 -8.17
N SER A 19 12.05 -9.41 -9.05
CA SER A 19 12.04 -8.16 -9.80
C SER A 19 11.52 -6.98 -8.98
N PHE A 20 10.50 -7.19 -8.13
CA PHE A 20 10.03 -6.18 -7.17
C PHE A 20 11.12 -5.86 -6.13
N ASP A 21 11.70 -6.88 -5.50
CA ASP A 21 12.78 -6.69 -4.52
C ASP A 21 13.97 -5.94 -5.09
N SER A 22 14.35 -6.27 -6.33
CA SER A 22 15.43 -5.58 -7.04
C SER A 22 15.09 -4.12 -7.31
N ALA A 23 13.84 -3.82 -7.66
CA ALA A 23 13.37 -2.44 -7.86
C ALA A 23 13.42 -1.65 -6.54
N MET A 24 12.94 -2.23 -5.44
CA MET A 24 12.95 -1.60 -4.11
C MET A 24 14.37 -1.35 -3.59
N GLN A 25 15.30 -2.28 -3.82
CA GLN A 25 16.71 -2.09 -3.47
C GLN A 25 17.33 -0.91 -4.24
N GLN A 26 17.05 -0.80 -5.54
CA GLN A 26 17.52 0.32 -6.37
C GLN A 26 16.88 1.66 -5.97
N LEU A 27 15.62 1.66 -5.54
CA LEU A 27 14.95 2.86 -5.02
C LEU A 27 15.60 3.35 -3.72
N ALA A 28 15.72 2.47 -2.72
CA ALA A 28 16.36 2.80 -1.44
C ALA A 28 17.83 3.23 -1.61
N CYS A 29 18.50 2.70 -2.63
CA CYS A 29 19.81 3.16 -3.06
C CYS A 29 19.85 4.65 -3.41
N ARG A 30 18.87 5.06 -4.21
CA ARG A 30 18.80 6.37 -4.81
C ARG A 30 18.40 7.42 -3.78
N GLU A 31 17.44 7.09 -2.91
CA GLU A 31 17.03 7.95 -1.80
C GLU A 31 18.21 8.26 -0.89
N ARG A 32 18.96 7.23 -0.45
CA ARG A 32 20.18 7.44 0.36
C ARG A 32 21.21 8.33 -0.32
N ARG A 33 21.35 8.22 -1.66
CA ARG A 33 22.26 9.08 -2.43
C ARG A 33 21.75 10.52 -2.49
N ALA A 34 20.45 10.73 -2.68
CA ALA A 34 19.82 12.05 -2.68
C ALA A 34 19.93 12.73 -1.31
N ASP A 35 19.67 11.99 -0.23
CA ASP A 35 19.80 12.49 1.15
C ASP A 35 21.24 12.90 1.46
N SER A 36 22.22 12.08 1.06
CA SER A 36 23.64 12.40 1.24
C SER A 36 24.01 13.70 0.52
N VAL A 37 23.53 13.89 -0.72
CA VAL A 37 23.75 15.14 -1.48
C VAL A 37 23.05 16.32 -0.81
N ALA A 38 21.82 16.16 -0.34
CA ALA A 38 21.08 17.20 0.36
C ALA A 38 21.74 17.59 1.69
N GLN A 39 22.31 16.63 2.43
CA GLN A 39 23.06 16.89 3.67
C GLN A 39 24.35 17.67 3.39
N ILE A 40 25.09 17.31 2.33
CA ILE A 40 26.26 18.07 1.87
C ILE A 40 25.85 19.51 1.52
N ALA A 41 24.75 19.69 0.77
CA ALA A 41 24.26 21.01 0.38
C ALA A 41 23.82 21.88 1.58
N ARG A 42 23.36 21.26 2.67
CA ARG A 42 22.99 21.94 3.93
C ARG A 42 24.18 22.27 4.83
N GLY A 43 25.42 21.96 4.42
CA GLY A 43 26.62 22.28 5.19
C GLY A 43 26.82 21.43 6.45
N ALA A 44 26.12 20.29 6.57
CA ALA A 44 26.33 19.33 7.64
C ALA A 44 27.66 18.57 7.40
N GLY A 45 28.77 19.19 7.82
CA GLY A 45 30.11 18.64 7.69
C GLY A 45 30.35 17.43 8.60
N SER A 46 31.06 16.44 8.04
CA SER A 46 31.57 15.21 8.67
C SER A 46 30.56 14.06 8.86
N ALA A 47 29.77 13.74 7.83
CA ALA A 47 29.35 12.36 7.68
C ALA A 47 30.61 11.53 7.33
N THR A 48 31.08 10.74 8.29
CA THR A 48 32.00 9.64 8.05
C THR A 48 31.50 8.88 6.83
N LEU A 49 32.20 9.02 5.71
CA LEU A 49 32.05 8.17 4.54
C LEU A 49 32.43 6.76 5.00
N GLN A 50 31.47 6.02 5.56
CA GLN A 50 31.54 4.56 5.68
C GLN A 50 31.43 3.99 4.26
N SER A 51 32.53 4.19 3.55
CA SER A 51 32.90 3.50 2.33
C SER A 51 33.27 2.09 2.75
N GLY A 52 32.31 1.16 2.66
CA GLY A 52 32.52 -0.21 3.11
C GLY A 52 31.39 -1.17 2.75
N ARG A 53 31.46 -1.69 1.51
CA ARG A 53 30.90 -2.99 1.07
C ARG A 53 29.40 -3.13 0.78
N ASN A 54 28.83 -2.21 0.00
CA ASN A 54 28.00 -2.57 -1.15
C ASN A 54 27.81 -1.30 -1.99
N ARG A 55 28.54 -1.19 -3.12
CA ARG A 55 28.28 -0.13 -4.10
C ARG A 55 26.93 -0.43 -4.72
N CYS A 56 25.91 0.09 -4.07
CA CYS A 56 24.58 0.04 -4.59
C CYS A 56 24.53 0.85 -5.89
N VAL A 57 24.16 0.22 -6.99
CA VAL A 57 23.99 0.85 -8.29
C VAL A 57 22.51 1.15 -8.44
N ALA A 58 22.13 2.41 -8.24
CA ALA A 58 20.77 2.86 -8.52
C ALA A 58 20.56 2.94 -10.03
N GLY A 59 19.56 2.23 -10.56
CA GLY A 59 19.04 2.48 -11.89
C GLY A 59 18.41 3.88 -12.00
N THR A 60 18.04 4.27 -13.21
CA THR A 60 17.28 5.51 -13.42
C THR A 60 15.85 5.37 -12.87
N GLN A 61 15.15 6.49 -12.62
CA GLN A 61 13.73 6.46 -12.23
C GLN A 61 12.91 5.61 -13.20
N LEU A 62 13.13 5.84 -14.50
CA LEU A 62 12.42 5.16 -15.57
C LEU A 62 12.69 3.65 -15.56
N GLN A 63 13.91 3.24 -15.25
CA GLN A 63 14.28 1.83 -15.16
C GLN A 63 13.60 1.15 -13.97
N ILE A 64 13.60 1.79 -12.80
CA ILE A 64 12.94 1.27 -11.59
C ILE A 64 11.43 1.15 -11.85
N GLU A 65 10.81 2.18 -12.43
CA GLU A 65 9.39 2.14 -12.81
C GLU A 65 9.07 1.05 -13.84
N ALA A 66 9.94 0.86 -14.84
CA ALA A 66 9.76 -0.21 -15.82
C ALA A 66 9.82 -1.59 -15.16
N MET A 67 10.71 -1.80 -14.19
CA MET A 67 10.78 -3.03 -13.40
C MET A 67 9.50 -3.24 -12.60
N LEU A 68 9.02 -2.23 -11.88
CA LEU A 68 7.78 -2.30 -11.10
C LEU A 68 6.55 -2.57 -11.98
N ARG A 69 6.41 -1.86 -13.11
CA ARG A 69 5.31 -2.10 -14.06
C ARG A 69 5.36 -3.51 -14.65
N THR A 70 6.57 -4.01 -14.93
CA THR A 70 6.76 -5.38 -15.41
C THR A 70 6.34 -6.38 -14.33
N ALA A 71 6.82 -6.23 -13.09
CA ALA A 71 6.43 -7.09 -11.97
C ALA A 71 4.90 -7.10 -11.78
N ALA A 72 4.28 -5.92 -11.75
CA ALA A 72 2.83 -5.78 -11.61
C ALA A 72 2.05 -6.44 -12.75
N ALA A 73 2.52 -6.31 -13.99
CA ALA A 73 1.93 -6.97 -15.16
C ALA A 73 2.05 -8.51 -15.13
N HIS A 74 3.02 -9.04 -14.37
CA HIS A 74 3.16 -10.48 -14.12
C HIS A 74 2.37 -10.96 -12.89
N GLY A 75 1.59 -10.09 -12.25
CA GLY A 75 0.76 -10.44 -11.10
C GLY A 75 1.43 -10.26 -9.75
N ASP A 76 2.57 -9.57 -9.68
CA ASP A 76 3.21 -9.23 -8.40
C ASP A 76 2.36 -8.23 -7.63
N ALA A 77 1.72 -8.70 -6.55
CA ALA A 77 0.83 -7.88 -5.73
C ALA A 77 1.57 -6.74 -5.04
N ASP A 78 2.85 -6.90 -4.70
CA ASP A 78 3.63 -5.89 -3.99
C ASP A 78 3.97 -4.74 -4.94
N ALA A 79 4.31 -5.07 -6.19
CA ALA A 79 4.50 -4.09 -7.25
C ALA A 79 3.20 -3.37 -7.62
N GLN A 80 2.07 -4.08 -7.70
CA GLN A 80 0.75 -3.47 -7.94
C GLN A 80 0.40 -2.48 -6.83
N ARG A 81 0.54 -2.90 -5.57
CA ARG A 81 0.31 -2.04 -4.38
C ARG A 81 1.18 -0.80 -4.40
N TYR A 82 2.48 -0.96 -4.65
CA TYR A 82 3.42 0.15 -4.71
C TYR A 82 3.03 1.17 -5.78
N LEU A 83 2.70 0.71 -7.00
CA LEU A 83 2.32 1.59 -8.10
C LEU A 83 0.99 2.31 -7.83
N LEU A 84 0.02 1.64 -7.21
CA LEU A 84 -1.25 2.24 -6.80
C LEU A 84 -1.04 3.33 -5.74
N ALA A 85 -0.29 3.03 -4.67
CA ALA A 85 0.04 4.00 -3.63
C ALA A 85 0.79 5.21 -4.20
N GLN A 86 1.76 4.97 -5.08
CA GLN A 86 2.52 6.02 -5.75
C GLN A 86 1.61 6.91 -6.62
N ARG A 87 0.72 6.31 -7.41
CA ARG A 87 -0.21 7.05 -8.28
C ARG A 87 -1.12 7.94 -7.45
N VAL A 88 -1.78 7.40 -6.42
CA VAL A 88 -2.70 8.20 -5.60
C VAL A 88 -1.96 9.33 -4.88
N SER A 89 -0.76 9.06 -4.36
CA SER A 89 0.08 10.08 -3.75
C SER A 89 0.43 11.22 -4.73
N GLN A 90 0.77 10.89 -5.97
CA GLN A 90 1.08 11.89 -7.01
C GLN A 90 -0.14 12.75 -7.35
N LEU A 91 -1.32 12.14 -7.53
CA LEU A 91 -2.57 12.87 -7.81
C LEU A 91 -2.93 13.82 -6.67
N MET A 92 -2.87 13.34 -5.42
CA MET A 92 -3.17 14.15 -4.24
C MET A 92 -2.15 15.28 -4.04
N GLN A 93 -0.86 15.02 -4.24
CA GLN A 93 0.19 16.05 -4.16
C GLN A 93 0.04 17.10 -5.25
N ALA A 94 -0.30 16.68 -6.48
CA ALA A 94 -0.55 17.59 -7.59
C ALA A 94 -1.72 18.54 -7.27
N ALA A 95 -2.82 18.02 -6.71
CA ALA A 95 -3.97 18.82 -6.29
C ALA A 95 -3.60 19.86 -5.22
N VAL A 96 -2.77 19.49 -4.24
CA VAL A 96 -2.29 20.43 -3.20
C VAL A 96 -1.37 21.49 -3.81
N ALA A 97 -0.48 21.11 -4.73
CA ALA A 97 0.50 22.02 -5.32
C ALA A 97 -0.14 23.13 -6.19
N VAL A 98 -1.29 22.86 -6.79
CA VAL A 98 -2.01 23.83 -7.63
C VAL A 98 -3.09 24.62 -6.87
N ALA A 99 -3.36 24.25 -5.61
CA ALA A 99 -4.39 24.90 -4.80
C ALA A 99 -4.02 26.36 -4.50
N PRO A 100 -4.91 27.33 -4.76
CA PRO A 100 -4.68 28.72 -4.38
C PRO A 100 -4.51 28.87 -2.86
N ALA A 101 -3.66 29.82 -2.45
CA ALA A 101 -3.45 30.10 -1.03
C ALA A 101 -4.78 30.45 -0.33
N GLY A 102 -5.07 29.75 0.77
CA GLY A 102 -6.30 29.95 1.55
C GLY A 102 -7.55 29.25 1.01
N MET A 103 -7.43 28.48 -0.09
CA MET A 103 -8.49 27.60 -0.57
C MET A 103 -8.17 26.15 -0.25
N PRO A 104 -9.18 25.32 0.08
CA PRO A 104 -8.97 23.89 0.21
C PRO A 104 -8.55 23.31 -1.15
N ALA A 105 -7.55 22.44 -1.14
CA ALA A 105 -7.17 21.69 -2.33
C ALA A 105 -8.33 20.77 -2.75
N GLN A 106 -8.53 20.67 -4.06
CA GLN A 106 -9.56 19.84 -4.66
C GLN A 106 -8.95 19.06 -5.83
N LEU A 107 -9.34 17.80 -5.96
CA LEU A 107 -9.00 16.99 -7.11
C LEU A 107 -9.77 17.50 -8.34
N SER A 108 -9.16 17.40 -9.53
CA SER A 108 -9.93 17.57 -10.75
C SER A 108 -10.86 16.36 -10.95
N LEU A 109 -11.94 16.49 -11.73
CA LEU A 109 -12.82 15.35 -12.03
C LEU A 109 -12.06 14.16 -12.65
N SER A 110 -11.03 14.42 -13.44
CA SER A 110 -10.18 13.37 -14.01
C SER A 110 -9.40 12.65 -12.92
N ASP A 111 -8.78 13.40 -12.01
CA ASP A 111 -8.01 12.84 -10.91
C ASP A 111 -8.91 12.08 -9.93
N GLU A 112 -10.14 12.56 -9.68
CA GLU A 112 -11.12 11.84 -8.88
C GLU A 112 -11.47 10.48 -9.49
N HIS A 113 -11.67 10.41 -10.81
CA HIS A 113 -11.90 9.14 -11.49
C HIS A 113 -10.68 8.21 -11.41
N GLU A 114 -9.47 8.74 -11.53
CA GLU A 114 -8.24 7.93 -11.39
C GLU A 114 -8.02 7.44 -9.95
N VAL A 115 -8.33 8.26 -8.95
CA VAL A 115 -8.31 7.86 -7.54
C VAL A 115 -9.36 6.80 -7.28
N ALA A 116 -10.58 6.96 -7.78
CA ALA A 116 -11.65 5.96 -7.63
C ALA A 116 -11.28 4.61 -8.27
N ALA A 117 -10.66 4.63 -9.46
CA ALA A 117 -10.12 3.41 -10.08
C ALA A 117 -9.04 2.76 -9.22
N SER A 118 -8.12 3.56 -8.67
CA SER A 118 -7.06 3.07 -7.79
C SER A 118 -7.61 2.51 -6.47
N VAL A 119 -8.67 3.11 -5.91
CA VAL A 119 -9.40 2.61 -4.74
C VAL A 119 -10.01 1.24 -5.02
N ALA A 120 -10.66 1.05 -6.16
CA ALA A 120 -11.24 -0.25 -6.53
C ALA A 120 -10.17 -1.36 -6.69
N GLU A 121 -9.01 -1.03 -7.25
CA GLU A 121 -7.88 -1.96 -7.36
C GLU A 121 -7.28 -2.28 -5.98
N LEU A 122 -7.11 -1.27 -5.11
CA LEU A 122 -6.66 -1.45 -3.73
C LEU A 122 -7.64 -2.30 -2.91
N GLU A 123 -8.94 -2.10 -3.09
CA GLU A 123 -9.98 -2.91 -2.45
C GLU A 123 -9.93 -4.36 -2.90
N THR A 124 -9.69 -4.62 -4.18
CA THR A 124 -9.49 -5.98 -4.70
C THR A 124 -8.30 -6.67 -4.02
N LEU A 125 -7.18 -5.94 -3.86
CA LEU A 125 -5.99 -6.45 -3.16
C LEU A 125 -6.24 -6.63 -1.65
N ALA A 126 -6.96 -5.70 -1.03
CA ALA A 126 -7.35 -5.76 0.37
C ALA A 126 -8.22 -6.99 0.65
N LEU A 127 -9.23 -7.25 -0.19
CA LEU A 127 -10.08 -8.44 -0.13
C LEU A 127 -9.31 -9.74 -0.41
N ALA A 128 -8.24 -9.68 -1.21
CA ALA A 128 -7.32 -10.80 -1.37
C ALA A 128 -6.38 -10.99 -0.15
N GLY A 129 -6.51 -10.17 0.90
CA GLY A 129 -5.79 -10.29 2.16
C GLY A 129 -4.43 -9.58 2.19
N HIS A 130 -4.15 -8.67 1.26
CA HIS A 130 -2.92 -7.89 1.26
C HIS A 130 -3.01 -6.70 2.24
N ARG A 131 -2.44 -6.86 3.44
CA ARG A 131 -2.58 -5.88 4.52
C ARG A 131 -2.12 -4.47 4.20
N ASP A 132 -0.96 -4.28 3.57
CA ASP A 132 -0.51 -2.91 3.28
C ASP A 132 -1.39 -2.23 2.19
N ALA A 133 -2.14 -3.00 1.40
CA ALA A 133 -3.18 -2.44 0.53
C ALA A 133 -4.35 -1.88 1.35
N ILE A 134 -4.71 -2.54 2.46
CA ILE A 134 -5.74 -2.08 3.40
C ILE A 134 -5.35 -0.73 4.00
N ASP A 135 -4.11 -0.59 4.46
CA ASP A 135 -3.65 0.67 5.05
C ASP A 135 -3.66 1.82 4.04
N THR A 136 -3.23 1.54 2.80
CA THR A 136 -3.27 2.52 1.71
C THR A 136 -4.71 2.88 1.37
N LEU A 137 -5.59 1.89 1.18
CA LEU A 137 -7.02 2.09 0.92
C LEU A 137 -7.67 2.98 1.97
N ALA A 138 -7.47 2.67 3.25
CA ALA A 138 -8.04 3.43 4.35
C ALA A 138 -7.54 4.87 4.39
N GLN A 139 -6.26 5.12 4.11
CA GLN A 139 -5.73 6.49 4.00
C GLN A 139 -6.37 7.26 2.84
N VAL A 140 -6.57 6.61 1.70
CA VAL A 140 -7.13 7.26 0.52
C VAL A 140 -8.60 7.61 0.72
N VAL A 141 -9.42 6.67 1.19
CA VAL A 141 -10.86 6.87 1.35
C VAL A 141 -11.22 7.84 2.49
N GLU A 142 -10.35 8.04 3.46
CA GLU A 142 -10.51 9.07 4.50
C GLU A 142 -10.05 10.46 4.04
N SER A 143 -9.34 10.56 2.90
CA SER A 143 -8.70 11.80 2.49
C SER A 143 -9.72 12.93 2.30
N PRO A 144 -9.53 14.10 2.95
CA PRO A 144 -10.42 15.25 2.79
C PRO A 144 -10.33 15.89 1.40
N LEU A 145 -9.40 15.42 0.55
CA LEU A 145 -9.29 15.84 -0.86
C LEU A 145 -10.36 15.20 -1.74
N LEU A 146 -10.98 14.09 -1.29
CA LEU A 146 -12.08 13.45 -1.99
C LEU A 146 -13.34 14.29 -1.88
N HIS A 147 -14.16 14.26 -2.92
CA HIS A 147 -15.49 14.88 -2.89
C HIS A 147 -16.39 14.28 -1.80
N ALA A 148 -16.26 12.97 -1.55
CA ALA A 148 -17.01 12.25 -0.53
C ALA A 148 -16.08 11.32 0.26
N PRO A 149 -15.36 11.83 1.28
CA PRO A 149 -14.55 11.00 2.16
C PRO A 149 -15.45 10.05 2.96
N ASP A 150 -15.00 8.82 3.16
CA ASP A 150 -15.69 7.81 3.97
C ASP A 150 -14.81 7.37 5.16
N PRO A 151 -14.87 8.11 6.29
CA PRO A 151 -14.08 7.78 7.47
C PRO A 151 -14.57 6.51 8.18
N VAL A 152 -15.84 6.13 8.01
CA VAL A 152 -16.40 4.89 8.58
C VAL A 152 -15.81 3.68 7.85
N TYR A 153 -15.78 3.74 6.52
CA TYR A 153 -15.19 2.70 5.69
C TYR A 153 -13.68 2.56 5.93
N ALA A 154 -12.97 3.69 6.03
CA ALA A 154 -11.54 3.71 6.37
C ALA A 154 -11.26 3.05 7.73
N ALA A 155 -12.03 3.41 8.76
CA ALA A 155 -11.91 2.83 10.10
C ALA A 155 -12.21 1.33 10.09
N ALA A 156 -13.24 0.88 9.38
CA ALA A 156 -13.59 -0.53 9.28
C ALA A 156 -12.45 -1.37 8.68
N TRP A 157 -11.82 -0.88 7.61
CA TRP A 157 -10.65 -1.50 6.99
C TRP A 157 -9.46 -1.60 7.95
N ARG A 158 -9.13 -0.51 8.66
CA ARG A 158 -8.05 -0.51 9.67
C ARG A 158 -8.32 -1.49 10.80
N LEU A 159 -9.55 -1.53 11.30
CA LEU A 159 -9.94 -2.49 12.34
C LEU A 159 -9.78 -3.92 11.83
N ALA A 160 -10.29 -4.25 10.64
CA ALA A 160 -10.13 -5.57 10.03
C ALA A 160 -8.64 -5.96 9.87
N ALA A 161 -7.80 -5.01 9.43
CA ALA A 161 -6.35 -5.21 9.30
C ALA A 161 -5.60 -5.30 10.63
N ARG A 162 -6.21 -5.00 11.78
CA ARG A 162 -5.57 -5.17 13.10
C ARG A 162 -5.90 -6.50 13.76
N GLN A 163 -6.93 -7.20 13.30
CA GLN A 163 -7.36 -8.45 13.92
C GLN A 163 -6.36 -9.59 13.67
N PRO A 164 -6.19 -10.55 14.59
CA PRO A 164 -5.22 -11.63 14.41
C PRO A 164 -5.62 -12.56 13.26
N LEU A 165 -4.70 -12.86 12.35
CA LEU A 165 -4.92 -13.78 11.24
C LEU A 165 -5.14 -15.22 11.76
N ALA A 166 -5.93 -16.01 11.03
CA ALA A 166 -6.21 -17.42 11.31
C ALA A 166 -6.94 -17.74 12.63
N ARG A 167 -7.42 -16.72 13.36
CA ARG A 167 -8.30 -16.91 14.53
C ARG A 167 -9.69 -16.40 14.18
N ALA A 168 -10.71 -17.19 14.53
CA ALA A 168 -12.08 -16.71 14.46
C ALA A 168 -12.24 -15.46 15.35
N LEU A 169 -12.85 -14.43 14.79
CA LEU A 169 -13.11 -13.20 15.51
C LEU A 169 -14.21 -13.42 16.53
N ASP A 170 -13.99 -13.01 17.78
CA ASP A 170 -15.05 -12.95 18.78
C ASP A 170 -15.80 -11.62 18.62
N THR A 171 -16.99 -11.68 18.04
CA THR A 171 -17.81 -10.48 17.76
C THR A 171 -18.41 -9.86 19.02
N ALA A 172 -18.36 -10.55 20.17
CA ALA A 172 -18.81 -10.03 21.46
C ALA A 172 -17.69 -9.31 22.23
N ALA A 173 -16.42 -9.58 21.89
CA ALA A 173 -15.27 -8.90 22.48
C ALA A 173 -15.00 -7.54 21.79
N PRO A 174 -14.32 -6.61 22.49
CA PRO A 174 -13.72 -5.45 21.85
C PRO A 174 -12.70 -5.88 20.79
N LEU A 175 -12.69 -5.22 19.65
CA LEU A 175 -11.74 -5.44 18.58
C LEU A 175 -10.36 -4.91 18.96
N GLN A 176 -9.30 -5.46 18.36
CA GLN A 176 -7.95 -4.96 18.62
C GLN A 176 -7.80 -3.49 18.18
N ALA A 177 -7.32 -2.67 19.11
CA ALA A 177 -7.12 -1.24 18.95
C ALA A 177 -8.39 -0.46 18.53
N GLU A 178 -9.56 -0.96 18.95
CA GLU A 178 -10.86 -0.33 18.69
C GLU A 178 -10.87 1.15 19.10
N ASP A 179 -10.49 1.44 20.35
CA ASP A 179 -10.48 2.81 20.88
C ASP A 179 -9.59 3.76 20.08
N GLU A 180 -8.41 3.30 19.62
CA GLU A 180 -7.47 4.12 18.85
C GLU A 180 -7.99 4.42 17.44
N VAL A 181 -8.56 3.43 16.76
CA VAL A 181 -9.07 3.64 15.38
C VAL A 181 -10.35 4.47 15.37
N LEU A 182 -11.17 4.35 16.42
CA LEU A 182 -12.51 4.92 16.47
C LEU A 182 -12.60 6.26 17.21
N GLU A 183 -11.50 6.74 17.79
CA GLU A 183 -11.45 7.96 18.62
C GLU A 183 -12.05 9.19 17.94
N SER A 184 -11.80 9.37 16.63
CA SER A 184 -12.28 10.53 15.87
C SER A 184 -13.74 10.43 15.41
N LEU A 185 -14.39 9.28 15.59
CA LEU A 185 -15.73 9.01 15.08
C LEU A 185 -16.82 9.23 16.14
N THR A 186 -18.01 9.62 15.68
CA THR A 186 -19.20 9.68 16.55
C THR A 186 -19.63 8.28 16.99
N GLN A 187 -20.30 8.13 18.14
CA GLN A 187 -20.77 6.83 18.65
C GLN A 187 -21.56 6.00 17.62
N GLN A 188 -22.38 6.64 16.79
CA GLN A 188 -23.09 5.96 15.71
C GLN A 188 -22.12 5.42 14.64
N GLN A 189 -21.16 6.23 14.21
CA GLN A 189 -20.15 5.84 13.23
C GLN A 189 -19.20 4.76 13.77
N GLN A 190 -18.89 4.79 15.06
CA GLN A 190 -18.09 3.75 15.72
C GLN A 190 -18.75 2.39 15.60
N GLN A 191 -20.06 2.31 15.92
CA GLN A 191 -20.82 1.07 15.78
C GLN A 191 -20.88 0.58 14.33
N GLN A 192 -21.09 1.49 13.37
CA GLN A 192 -21.10 1.16 11.93
C GLN A 192 -19.74 0.64 11.46
N ALA A 193 -18.65 1.30 11.83
CA ALA A 193 -17.29 0.89 11.48
C ALA A 193 -16.96 -0.48 12.08
N ARG A 194 -17.38 -0.73 13.32
CA ARG A 194 -17.19 -2.02 14.01
C ARG A 194 -17.94 -3.15 13.31
N GLU A 195 -19.22 -2.96 12.99
CA GLU A 195 -20.03 -3.95 12.28
C GLU A 195 -19.40 -4.28 10.92
N LEU A 196 -19.03 -3.27 10.15
CA LEU A 196 -18.40 -3.44 8.86
C LEU A 196 -17.01 -4.11 8.97
N ALA A 197 -16.22 -3.79 10.00
CA ALA A 197 -14.91 -4.41 10.22
C ALA A 197 -15.00 -5.92 10.42
N VAL A 198 -16.03 -6.39 11.14
CA VAL A 198 -16.28 -7.82 11.34
C VAL A 198 -16.56 -8.52 10.01
N GLU A 199 -17.39 -7.91 9.17
CA GLU A 199 -17.69 -8.43 7.83
C GLU A 199 -16.45 -8.46 6.94
N LEU A 200 -15.73 -7.33 6.86
CA LEU A 200 -14.50 -7.20 6.08
C LEU A 200 -13.44 -8.20 6.52
N PHE A 201 -13.26 -8.40 7.83
CA PHE A 201 -12.34 -9.42 8.35
C PHE A 201 -12.71 -10.83 7.86
N GLY A 202 -14.01 -11.14 7.84
CA GLY A 202 -14.55 -12.37 7.27
C GLY A 202 -14.12 -12.57 5.81
N TYR A 203 -14.24 -11.53 4.98
CA TYR A 203 -13.90 -11.58 3.56
C TYR A 203 -12.40 -11.59 3.27
N CYS A 204 -11.61 -10.72 3.91
CA CYS A 204 -10.20 -10.51 3.56
C CYS A 204 -9.22 -11.43 4.30
N CYS A 205 -9.54 -11.76 5.55
CA CYS A 205 -8.50 -11.97 6.57
C CYS A 205 -8.73 -13.21 7.43
N SER A 206 -9.91 -13.83 7.34
CA SER A 206 -10.29 -15.03 8.10
C SER A 206 -9.58 -16.31 7.65
N THR A 207 -9.12 -16.40 6.40
CA THR A 207 -8.70 -17.67 5.77
C THR A 207 -7.21 -17.83 5.44
N ARG A 208 -6.31 -16.90 5.80
CA ARG A 208 -4.88 -17.06 5.48
C ARG A 208 -4.04 -17.70 6.59
N ALA A 209 -4.14 -19.03 6.65
CA ALA A 209 -3.04 -19.94 6.98
C ALA A 209 -2.43 -20.60 5.73
N ALA A 210 -2.84 -20.21 4.51
CA ALA A 210 -2.45 -20.88 3.26
C ALA A 210 -2.03 -19.87 2.18
N THR A 211 -0.78 -19.40 2.23
CA THR A 211 0.11 -19.09 1.08
C THR A 211 1.45 -18.57 1.63
N ALA A 212 2.08 -19.38 2.46
CA ALA A 212 3.49 -19.24 2.83
C ALA A 212 4.10 -20.63 2.69
N ASP A 213 4.38 -21.03 1.44
CA ASP A 213 5.25 -22.14 1.05
C ASP A 213 5.56 -22.02 -0.44
#